data_AF-A0AAT9H361-F1
#
_entry.id   AF-A0AAT9H361-F1
#
_cell.length_a   1.000
_cell.length_b   1.000
_cell.length_c   1.000
_cell.angle_alpha   90.00
_cell.angle_beta   90.00
_cell.angle_gamma   90.00
#
_symmetry.space_group_name_H-M   'P 1'
#
loop_
_entity.id
_entity.type
_entity.pdbx_description
1 polymer ?
#
loop_
_entity_poly.entity_id
_entity_poly.type
_entity_poly.pdbx_seq_one_letter_code
_entity_poly.pdbx_strand_id
1 'polypeptide(L)'
;MKKISLILLLFILNSCASNYYFVNVDEDTPIFTSKNGKESVTIIPKGSGAYITRSDKKARKIKWKNFKGWAINPLYSNPIFSNPTLSANSSNNNSTDNNYTKSSIRTSSGGSVQVKGYTRKNGTYVAPHTRSAPRRR
;
A
#
# COMPACT_ATOMS: atom_id res chain seq x y z
N MET A 1 41.11 -20.72 -22.37
CA MET A 1 40.64 -19.71 -21.39
C MET A 1 39.63 -18.70 -21.94
N LYS A 2 39.57 -18.42 -23.26
CA LYS A 2 38.63 -17.45 -23.85
C LYS A 2 37.13 -17.80 -23.68
N LYS A 3 36.77 -19.10 -23.61
CA LYS A 3 35.39 -19.56 -23.43
C LYS A 3 34.82 -19.27 -22.03
N ILE A 4 35.66 -19.28 -20.99
CA ILE A 4 35.26 -18.97 -19.60
C ILE A 4 35.05 -17.45 -19.43
N SER A 5 35.86 -16.64 -20.10
CA SER A 5 35.71 -15.18 -20.15
C SER A 5 34.36 -14.76 -20.78
N LEU A 6 33.93 -15.45 -21.85
CA LEU A 6 32.63 -15.19 -22.49
C LEU A 6 31.45 -15.56 -21.58
N ILE A 7 31.54 -16.67 -20.85
CA ILE A 7 30.52 -17.11 -19.88
C ILE A 7 30.41 -16.11 -18.72
N LEU A 8 31.53 -15.62 -18.19
CA LEU A 8 31.54 -14.63 -17.11
C LEU A 8 30.92 -13.30 -17.56
N LEU A 9 31.17 -12.87 -18.81
CA LEU A 9 30.58 -11.67 -19.41
C LEU A 9 29.04 -11.78 -19.51
N LEU A 10 28.52 -12.95 -19.88
CA LEU A 10 27.07 -13.22 -19.96
C LEU A 10 26.38 -13.17 -18.59
N PHE A 11 27.05 -13.59 -17.52
CA PHE A 11 26.50 -13.50 -16.16
C PHE A 11 26.43 -12.05 -15.63
N ILE A 12 27.40 -11.19 -15.99
CA ILE A 12 27.43 -9.79 -15.53
C ILE A 12 26.33 -8.95 -16.19
N LEU A 13 25.98 -9.24 -17.45
CA LEU A 13 24.98 -8.47 -18.21
C LEU A 13 23.54 -8.68 -17.71
N ASN A 14 23.25 -9.79 -17.02
CA ASN A 14 21.90 -10.13 -16.55
C ASN A 14 21.58 -9.66 -15.12
N SER A 15 22.53 -9.03 -14.42
CA SER A 15 22.44 -8.71 -12.98
C SER A 15 21.48 -7.56 -12.62
N CYS A 16 21.11 -6.67 -13.56
CA CYS A 16 20.42 -5.41 -13.23
C CYS A 16 19.00 -5.25 -13.81
N ALA A 17 18.22 -6.34 -13.92
CA ALA A 17 16.82 -6.25 -14.36
C ALA A 17 15.87 -6.02 -13.17
N SER A 18 15.27 -4.83 -13.07
CA SER A 18 14.15 -4.59 -12.14
C SER A 18 12.82 -4.99 -12.79
N ASN A 19 12.22 -6.09 -12.35
CA ASN A 19 10.91 -6.53 -12.84
C ASN A 19 9.78 -5.64 -12.31
N TYR A 20 8.96 -5.13 -13.24
CA TYR A 20 7.76 -4.34 -12.95
C TYR A 20 6.50 -5.15 -13.29
N TYR A 21 5.46 -4.99 -12.48
CA TYR A 21 4.19 -5.67 -12.64
C TYR A 21 3.07 -4.63 -12.72
N PHE A 22 2.14 -4.84 -13.65
CA PHE A 22 0.95 -4.00 -13.75
C PHE A 22 0.01 -4.26 -12.57
N VAL A 23 -0.50 -3.19 -11.96
CA VAL A 23 -1.42 -3.20 -10.80
C VAL A 23 -2.41 -2.04 -10.90
N ASN A 24 -3.57 -2.17 -10.27
CA ASN A 24 -4.52 -1.09 -10.06
C ASN A 24 -4.28 -0.48 -8.69
N VAL A 25 -4.13 0.83 -8.61
CA VAL A 25 -3.90 1.53 -7.33
C VAL A 25 -5.25 1.74 -6.64
N ASP A 26 -5.37 1.33 -5.38
CA ASP A 26 -6.66 1.32 -4.66
C ASP A 26 -6.90 2.60 -3.83
N GLU A 27 -5.91 3.49 -3.78
CA GLU A 27 -5.94 4.78 -3.09
C GLU A 27 -5.14 5.85 -3.84
N ASP A 28 -5.31 7.12 -3.48
CA ASP A 28 -4.51 8.21 -4.04
C ASP A 28 -3.05 8.07 -3.57
N THR A 29 -2.16 7.70 -4.49
CA THR A 29 -0.78 7.31 -4.14
C THR A 29 0.23 8.34 -4.65
N PRO A 30 0.91 9.08 -3.75
CA PRO A 30 1.98 9.99 -4.16
C PRO A 30 3.23 9.24 -4.66
N ILE A 31 3.84 9.79 -5.71
CA ILE A 31 5.14 9.35 -6.23
C ILE A 31 6.21 10.27 -5.67
N PHE A 32 7.20 9.69 -4.99
CA PHE A 32 8.32 10.41 -4.39
C PHE A 32 9.61 10.25 -5.19
N THR A 33 10.48 11.26 -5.13
CA THR A 33 11.82 11.21 -5.74
C THR A 33 12.75 10.21 -5.04
N SER A 34 12.54 10.01 -3.74
CA SER A 34 13.38 9.15 -2.89
C SER A 34 12.56 8.17 -2.04
N LYS A 35 13.22 7.10 -1.60
CA LYS A 35 12.65 6.06 -0.73
C LYS A 35 12.17 6.61 0.64
N ASN A 36 12.63 7.80 1.02
CA ASN A 36 12.33 8.42 2.31
C ASN A 36 11.07 9.29 2.28
N GLY A 37 10.45 9.48 1.11
CA GLY A 37 9.17 10.19 0.99
C GLY A 37 9.23 11.70 1.24
N LYS A 38 10.39 12.34 1.09
CA LYS A 38 10.56 13.78 1.40
C LYS A 38 9.89 14.72 0.38
N GLU A 39 9.93 14.39 -0.90
CA GLU A 39 9.45 15.25 -1.98
C GLU A 39 8.58 14.44 -2.94
N SER A 40 7.31 14.84 -3.08
CA SER A 40 6.35 14.21 -4.01
C SER A 40 6.38 14.92 -5.36
N VAL A 41 6.51 14.15 -6.43
CA VAL A 41 6.48 14.61 -7.83
C VAL A 41 5.03 14.75 -8.32
N THR A 42 4.18 13.77 -8.03
CA THR A 42 2.78 13.75 -8.47
C THR A 42 1.96 12.76 -7.63
N ILE A 43 0.64 12.72 -7.86
CA ILE A 43 -0.29 11.78 -7.21
C ILE A 43 -0.96 10.94 -8.30
N ILE A 44 -0.91 9.62 -8.12
CA ILE A 44 -1.67 8.67 -8.91
C ILE A 44 -3.07 8.58 -8.31
N PRO A 45 -4.15 8.94 -9.05
CA PRO A 45 -5.49 8.86 -8.50
C PRO A 45 -5.94 7.40 -8.36
N LYS A 46 -6.75 7.14 -7.33
CA LYS A 46 -7.40 5.84 -7.09
C LYS A 46 -8.05 5.28 -8.36
N GLY A 47 -7.90 3.97 -8.57
CA GLY A 47 -8.41 3.24 -9.73
C GLY A 47 -7.49 3.28 -10.95
N SER A 48 -6.37 4.01 -10.90
CA SER A 48 -5.42 4.06 -12.01
C SER A 48 -4.57 2.80 -12.10
N GLY A 49 -4.28 2.38 -13.34
CA GLY A 49 -3.27 1.36 -13.61
C GLY A 49 -1.85 1.91 -13.51
N ALA A 50 -0.96 1.23 -12.79
CA ALA A 50 0.45 1.59 -12.62
C ALA A 50 1.33 0.34 -12.65
N TYR A 51 2.65 0.55 -12.82
CA TYR A 51 3.64 -0.53 -12.81
C TYR A 51 4.50 -0.46 -11.56
N ILE A 52 4.57 -1.55 -10.79
CA ILE A 52 5.25 -1.57 -9.50
C ILE A 52 6.26 -2.72 -9.36
N THR A 53 7.33 -2.52 -8.57
CA THR A 53 8.29 -3.58 -8.26
C THR A 53 7.88 -4.42 -7.04
N ARG A 54 8.30 -5.69 -7.00
CA ARG A 54 8.05 -6.59 -5.87
C ARG A 54 9.00 -6.42 -4.67
N SER A 55 10.03 -5.58 -4.77
CA SER A 55 11.18 -5.55 -3.87
C SER A 55 10.88 -5.34 -2.37
N ASP A 56 10.40 -4.15 -1.98
CA ASP A 56 10.24 -3.78 -0.57
C ASP A 56 8.77 -3.42 -0.31
N LYS A 57 8.16 -4.02 0.71
CA LYS A 57 6.74 -3.80 1.02
C LYS A 57 6.45 -2.36 1.46
N LYS A 58 7.42 -1.70 2.11
CA LYS A 58 7.26 -0.35 2.66
C LYS A 58 7.49 0.74 1.64
N ALA A 59 8.38 0.53 0.68
CA ALA A 59 8.68 1.50 -0.35
C ALA A 59 9.02 0.80 -1.66
N ARG A 60 8.14 0.96 -2.66
CA ARG A 60 8.26 0.27 -3.95
C ARG A 60 8.60 1.27 -5.04
N LYS A 61 9.36 0.84 -6.04
CA LYS A 61 9.51 1.64 -7.25
C LYS A 61 8.21 1.54 -8.04
N ILE A 62 7.67 2.68 -8.43
CA ILE A 62 6.42 2.78 -9.19
C ILE A 62 6.66 3.60 -10.46
N LYS A 63 5.95 3.23 -11.52
CA LYS A 63 5.88 3.95 -12.79
C LYS A 63 4.42 4.17 -13.16
N TRP A 64 4.08 5.41 -13.48
CA TRP A 64 2.75 5.78 -13.92
C TRP A 64 2.87 6.88 -14.96
N LYS A 65 2.38 6.61 -16.19
CA LYS A 65 2.61 7.47 -17.35
C LYS A 65 4.12 7.79 -17.49
N ASN A 66 4.47 9.08 -17.51
CA ASN A 66 5.84 9.56 -17.64
C ASN A 66 6.54 9.72 -16.27
N PHE A 67 5.83 9.47 -15.17
CA PHE A 67 6.35 9.61 -13.82
C PHE A 67 6.93 8.29 -13.33
N LYS A 68 8.09 8.38 -12.68
CA LYS A 68 8.79 7.26 -12.06
C LYS A 68 9.36 7.71 -10.73
N GLY A 69 9.21 6.88 -9.71
CA GLY A 69 9.75 7.18 -8.39
C GLY A 69 9.44 6.09 -7.39
N TRP A 70 9.20 6.50 -6.17
CA TRP A 70 8.91 5.62 -5.03
C TRP A 70 7.49 5.86 -4.54
N ALA A 71 6.76 4.79 -4.27
CA ALA A 71 5.52 4.85 -3.51
C ALA A 71 5.76 4.25 -2.12
N ILE A 72 5.32 4.96 -1.07
CA ILE A 72 5.49 4.55 0.32
C ILE A 72 4.20 3.88 0.78
N ASN A 73 4.30 2.62 1.23
CA ASN A 73 3.19 1.75 1.62
C ASN A 73 1.99 1.75 0.65
N PRO A 74 2.20 1.61 -0.68
CA PRO A 74 1.10 1.73 -1.64
C PRO A 74 0.08 0.59 -1.48
N LEU A 75 -1.19 0.93 -1.46
CA LEU A 75 -2.29 -0.03 -1.60
C LEU A 75 -2.65 -0.23 -3.08
N TYR A 76 -2.64 -1.47 -3.53
CA TYR A 76 -2.94 -1.84 -4.90
C TYR A 76 -3.44 -3.28 -5.01
N SER A 77 -4.22 -3.52 -6.05
CA SER A 77 -4.74 -4.82 -6.46
C SER A 77 -4.09 -5.25 -7.78
N ASN A 78 -3.92 -6.56 -7.99
CA ASN A 78 -3.37 -7.09 -9.25
C ASN A 78 -4.38 -8.01 -9.92
N PRO A 79 -4.92 -7.66 -11.09
CA PRO A 79 -5.94 -8.46 -11.77
C PRO A 79 -5.41 -9.79 -12.35
N ILE A 80 -4.09 -9.94 -12.54
CA ILE A 80 -3.47 -11.13 -13.19
C ILE A 80 -2.89 -12.10 -12.14
N PHE A 81 -2.66 -11.65 -10.91
CA PHE A 81 -2.14 -12.45 -9.79
C PHE A 81 -3.06 -12.35 -8.58
N SER A 82 -4.35 -12.63 -8.76
CA SER A 82 -5.24 -13.00 -7.67
C SER A 82 -4.87 -14.41 -7.17
N ASN A 83 -3.73 -14.54 -6.48
CA ASN A 83 -3.59 -15.64 -5.52
C ASN A 83 -4.53 -15.30 -4.35
N PRO A 84 -5.56 -16.12 -4.04
CA PRO A 84 -6.60 -15.77 -3.06
C PRO A 84 -6.11 -15.62 -1.62
N THR A 85 -4.83 -15.88 -1.33
CA THR A 85 -4.30 -15.90 0.04
C THR A 85 -4.06 -14.52 0.66
N LEU A 86 -4.40 -13.42 -0.04
CA LEU A 86 -4.50 -12.08 0.56
C LEU A 86 -5.83 -11.36 0.24
N SER A 87 -6.80 -12.08 -0.34
CA SER A 87 -8.16 -11.57 -0.58
C SER A 87 -9.22 -12.44 0.09
N ALA A 88 -8.99 -12.87 1.32
CA ALA A 88 -10.00 -13.26 2.32
C ALA A 88 -9.25 -13.65 3.61
N ASN A 89 -9.73 -13.18 4.75
CA ASN A 89 -9.26 -13.49 6.10
C ASN A 89 -7.86 -12.98 6.50
N SER A 90 -7.81 -11.73 6.97
CA SER A 90 -7.04 -11.43 8.18
C SER A 90 -8.00 -11.14 9.34
N SER A 91 -8.81 -12.14 9.67
CA SER A 91 -9.22 -12.39 11.05
C SER A 91 -8.11 -13.24 11.66
N ASN A 92 -6.98 -12.62 12.00
CA ASN A 92 -6.01 -13.24 12.90
C ASN A 92 -5.58 -12.18 13.91
N ASN A 93 -6.34 -12.19 15.01
CA ASN A 93 -5.82 -11.85 16.31
C ASN A 93 -4.55 -12.68 16.52
N ASN A 94 -3.39 -12.05 16.46
CA ASN A 94 -2.25 -12.51 17.21
C ASN A 94 -1.54 -11.28 17.77
N SER A 95 -1.72 -11.15 19.07
CA SER A 95 -0.97 -10.27 19.93
C SER A 95 0.52 -10.54 19.75
N THR A 96 1.26 -9.50 19.42
CA THR A 96 2.64 -9.35 19.88
C THR A 96 2.79 -7.91 20.30
N ASP A 97 2.58 -7.69 21.59
CA ASP A 97 3.00 -6.52 22.32
C ASP A 97 4.44 -6.15 21.93
N ASN A 98 4.61 -4.95 21.40
CA ASN A 98 5.91 -4.29 21.40
C ASN A 98 5.68 -2.87 21.86
N ASN A 99 5.83 -2.70 23.17
CA ASN A 99 5.95 -1.43 23.86
C ASN A 99 7.08 -0.61 23.22
N TYR A 100 6.71 0.35 22.38
CA TYR A 100 7.58 1.46 22.04
C TYR A 100 6.90 2.76 22.43
N THR A 101 7.23 3.22 23.63
CA THR A 101 6.93 4.57 24.11
C THR A 101 7.57 5.57 23.16
N LYS A 102 6.75 6.23 22.33
CA LYS A 102 7.11 7.47 21.67
C LYS A 102 6.11 8.55 22.05
N SER A 103 6.56 9.42 22.93
CA SER A 103 5.90 10.69 23.22
C SER A 103 5.85 11.55 21.97
N SER A 104 4.68 12.12 21.67
CA SER A 104 4.48 13.58 21.54
C SER A 104 3.20 13.92 20.78
N ILE A 105 2.60 15.03 21.25
CA ILE A 105 1.51 15.84 20.65
C ILE A 105 0.10 15.25 20.80
N ARG A 106 -0.53 15.59 21.93
CA ARG A 106 -1.99 15.44 22.13
C ARG A 106 -2.72 16.56 21.39
N THR A 107 -3.16 16.29 20.16
CA THR A 107 -4.33 16.99 19.60
C THR A 107 -5.52 16.05 19.77
N SER A 108 -6.42 16.40 20.70
CA SER A 108 -7.63 15.64 21.01
C SER A 108 -8.61 15.69 19.82
N SER A 109 -8.35 14.90 18.78
CA SER A 109 -9.31 14.63 17.72
C SER A 109 -10.10 13.38 18.12
N GLY A 110 -11.40 13.54 18.34
CA GLY A 110 -12.30 12.40 18.58
C GLY A 110 -12.12 11.41 17.44
N GLY A 111 -11.74 10.16 17.77
CA GLY A 111 -11.40 9.12 16.81
C GLY A 111 -12.57 8.68 15.93
N SER A 112 -12.49 7.49 15.32
CA SER A 112 -13.60 6.91 14.55
C SER A 112 -14.33 5.83 15.35
N VAL A 113 -15.65 5.69 15.13
CA VAL A 113 -16.52 4.70 15.75
C VAL A 113 -17.14 3.82 14.66
N GLN A 114 -17.04 2.51 14.83
CA GLN A 114 -17.71 1.53 13.97
C GLN A 114 -19.13 1.27 14.47
N VAL A 115 -20.11 1.44 13.58
CA VAL A 115 -21.54 1.26 13.88
C VAL A 115 -22.02 -0.01 13.19
N LYS A 116 -22.60 -0.94 13.96
CA LYS A 116 -23.23 -2.14 13.42
C LYS A 116 -24.54 -1.79 12.72
N GLY A 117 -24.91 -2.57 11.72
CA GLY A 117 -26.21 -2.44 11.07
C GLY A 117 -27.35 -2.81 12.03
N TYR A 118 -28.51 -2.18 11.88
CA TYR A 118 -29.69 -2.42 12.71
C TYR A 118 -30.97 -2.05 11.98
N THR A 119 -32.09 -2.62 12.41
CA THR A 119 -33.42 -2.30 11.89
C THR A 119 -34.08 -1.27 12.80
N ARG A 120 -34.57 -0.17 12.22
CA ARG A 120 -35.32 0.85 12.96
C ARG A 120 -36.74 0.36 13.29
N LYS A 121 -37.40 0.99 14.27
CA LYS A 121 -38.77 0.65 14.68
C LYS A 121 -39.82 0.73 13.55
N ASN A 122 -39.55 1.49 12.50
CA ASN A 122 -40.40 1.62 11.32
C ASN A 122 -40.08 0.60 10.21
N GLY A 123 -39.24 -0.41 10.48
CA GLY A 123 -38.87 -1.46 9.54
C GLY A 123 -37.71 -1.12 8.60
N THR A 124 -37.22 0.12 8.58
CA THR A 124 -36.09 0.49 7.72
C THR A 124 -34.77 -0.09 8.24
N TYR A 125 -34.09 -0.89 7.43
CA TYR A 125 -32.74 -1.38 7.73
C TYR A 125 -31.68 -0.29 7.54
N VAL A 126 -30.70 -0.26 8.44
CA VAL A 126 -29.53 0.62 8.39
C VAL A 126 -28.28 -0.23 8.22
N ALA A 127 -27.53 0.01 7.16
CA ALA A 127 -26.28 -0.69 6.92
C ALA A 127 -25.18 -0.28 7.92
N PRO A 128 -24.26 -1.20 8.29
CA PRO A 128 -23.08 -0.87 9.07
C PRO A 128 -22.26 0.24 8.39
N HIS A 129 -21.71 1.16 9.18
CA HIS A 129 -20.87 2.25 8.67
C HIS A 129 -19.91 2.76 9.75
N THR A 130 -18.88 3.50 9.33
CA THR A 130 -17.96 4.22 10.22
C THR A 130 -18.40 5.67 10.35
N ARG A 131 -18.33 6.25 11.56
CA ARG A 131 -18.58 7.67 11.82
C ARG A 131 -17.55 8.28 12.77
N SER A 132 -17.47 9.60 12.84
CA SER A 132 -16.62 10.30 13.81
C SER A 132 -17.11 10.08 15.25
N ALA A 133 -16.18 9.99 16.19
CA ALA A 133 -16.47 9.84 17.61
C ALA A 133 -17.09 11.12 18.16
N PRO A 134 -18.07 11.01 19.08
CA PRO A 134 -18.60 12.16 19.79
C PRO A 134 -17.47 12.95 20.46
N ARG A 135 -17.49 14.27 20.31
CA ARG A 135 -16.58 15.17 21.04
C ARG A 135 -17.18 15.44 22.42
N ARG A 136 -16.37 15.34 23.47
CA ARG A 136 -16.75 15.83 24.81
C ARG A 136 -16.83 17.36 24.74
N ARG A 137 -17.92 17.91 25.28
CA ARG A 137 -18.06 19.33 25.59
C ARG A 137 -17.52 19.59 26.98
#